data_AF-A0A496PNY5-F1
#
_entry.id   AF-A0A496PNY5-F1
#
_cell.length_a   1.000
_cell.length_b   1.000
_cell.length_c   1.000
_cell.angle_alpha   90.00
_cell.angle_beta   90.00
_cell.angle_gamma   90.00
#
_symmetry.space_group_name_H-M   'P 1'
#
loop_
_entity.id
_entity.type
_entity.pdbx_description
1 polymer ?
#
loop_
_entity_poly.entity_id
_entity_poly.type
_entity_poly.pdbx_seq_one_letter_code
_entity_poly.pdbx_strand_id
1 'polypeptide(L)'
;MHVQCGQHKNIAIHRLLAKMFLQPVDGKNCVNHKNGVKTDNRIENLEWCTHSENNQHAQDTGLSKARYSERQKEAARRTNRSRAFLTGSFLRLLARFHDLGLSYAKLAKSLPCSAAGIHKAMQREGLI
;
A
#
# COMPACT_ATOMS: atom_id res chain seq x y z
N MET A 1 -53.79 -1.20 2.29
CA MET A 1 -52.94 -0.03 1.95
C MET A 1 -51.58 -0.24 2.63
N HIS A 2 -50.52 -0.51 1.87
CA HIS A 2 -49.18 -0.70 2.44
C HIS A 2 -48.54 0.67 2.65
N VAL A 3 -48.26 1.03 3.91
CA VAL A 3 -47.49 2.23 4.25
C VAL A 3 -46.01 1.88 4.13
N GLN A 4 -45.31 2.44 3.14
CA GLN A 4 -43.84 2.39 3.09
C GLN A 4 -43.28 3.29 4.20
N CYS A 5 -42.53 2.72 5.14
CA CYS A 5 -41.76 3.48 6.10
C CYS A 5 -40.61 4.22 5.39
N GLY A 6 -40.38 5.48 5.78
CA GLY A 6 -39.38 6.36 5.16
C GLY A 6 -37.94 5.84 5.35
N GLN A 7 -37.12 5.96 4.30
CA GLN A 7 -35.71 5.57 4.33
C GLN A 7 -34.87 6.69 4.96
N HIS A 8 -34.19 6.42 6.07
CA HIS A 8 -33.27 7.37 6.70
C HIS A 8 -31.91 7.33 5.98
N LYS A 9 -31.38 8.50 5.57
CA LYS A 9 -30.04 8.63 4.97
C LYS A 9 -29.08 9.34 5.92
N ASN A 10 -27.99 8.70 6.27
CA ASN A 10 -26.91 9.31 7.03
C ASN A 10 -26.01 10.13 6.09
N ILE A 11 -25.97 11.45 6.26
CA ILE A 11 -25.09 12.37 5.52
C ILE A 11 -24.09 12.97 6.49
N ALA A 12 -22.80 12.95 6.13
CA ALA A 12 -21.75 13.55 6.95
C ALA A 12 -21.82 15.09 6.91
N ILE A 13 -21.70 15.73 8.08
CA ILE A 13 -21.84 17.19 8.25
C ILE A 13 -20.85 17.97 7.37
N HIS A 14 -19.56 17.60 7.36
CA HIS A 14 -18.55 18.28 6.52
C HIS A 14 -18.91 18.29 5.03
N ARG A 15 -19.59 17.25 4.52
CA ARG A 15 -20.03 17.19 3.12
C ARG A 15 -21.19 18.14 2.86
N LEU A 16 -22.09 18.31 3.83
CA LEU A 16 -23.18 19.28 3.74
C LEU A 16 -22.62 20.71 3.74
N LEU A 17 -21.73 21.01 4.68
CA LEU A 17 -21.08 22.31 4.79
C LEU A 17 -20.29 22.66 3.54
N ALA A 18 -19.47 21.74 3.02
CA ALA A 18 -18.72 21.96 1.78
C ALA A 18 -19.65 22.24 0.58
N LYS A 19 -20.77 21.53 0.46
CA LYS A 19 -21.75 21.76 -0.63
C LYS A 19 -22.44 23.12 -0.54
N MET A 20 -22.63 23.66 0.66
CA MET A 20 -23.34 24.94 0.87
C MET A 20 -22.42 26.14 0.80
N PHE A 21 -21.17 26.01 1.27
CA PHE A 21 -20.28 27.15 1.49
C PHE A 21 -19.01 27.14 0.63
N LEU A 22 -18.66 26.02 -0.03
CA LEU A 22 -17.51 25.96 -0.94
C LEU A 22 -17.99 25.84 -2.39
N GLN A 23 -17.32 26.56 -3.29
CA GLN A 23 -17.56 26.40 -4.71
C GLN A 23 -17.11 24.99 -5.14
N PRO A 24 -17.96 24.24 -5.87
CA PRO A 24 -17.57 22.93 -6.39
C PRO A 24 -16.43 23.10 -7.40
N VAL A 25 -15.45 22.20 -7.35
CA VAL A 25 -14.34 22.17 -8.30
C VAL A 25 -14.54 20.98 -9.23
N ASP A 26 -14.47 21.23 -10.53
CA ASP A 26 -14.67 20.17 -11.53
C ASP A 26 -13.65 19.04 -11.36
N GLY A 27 -14.10 17.80 -11.54
CA GLY A 27 -13.29 16.60 -11.30
C GLY A 27 -12.99 16.28 -9.83
N LYS A 28 -13.38 17.12 -8.86
CA LYS A 28 -13.14 16.90 -7.41
C LYS A 28 -14.42 16.50 -6.69
N ASN A 29 -14.48 15.25 -6.25
CA ASN A 29 -15.68 14.64 -5.66
C ASN A 29 -15.55 14.29 -4.16
N CYS A 30 -14.39 14.55 -3.55
CA CYS A 30 -14.12 14.32 -2.14
C CYS A 30 -13.98 15.64 -1.38
N VAL A 31 -14.32 15.62 -0.09
CA VAL A 31 -14.06 16.73 0.83
C VAL A 31 -12.96 16.30 1.81
N ASN A 32 -11.83 16.98 1.79
CA ASN A 32 -10.71 16.77 2.71
C ASN A 32 -10.79 17.72 3.91
N HIS A 33 -10.26 17.28 5.06
CA HIS A 33 -9.95 18.15 6.19
C HIS A 33 -8.47 18.46 6.15
N LYS A 34 -8.09 19.71 5.89
CA LYS A 34 -6.69 20.12 5.67
C LYS A 34 -5.79 19.71 6.84
N ASN A 35 -6.27 19.86 8.08
CA ASN A 35 -5.53 19.47 9.29
C ASN A 35 -5.66 17.98 9.69
N GLY A 36 -6.44 17.17 8.95
CA GLY A 36 -6.70 15.77 9.28
C GLY A 36 -7.65 15.51 10.45
N VAL A 37 -8.18 16.55 11.09
CA VAL A 37 -9.07 16.45 12.26
C VAL A 37 -10.53 16.37 11.78
N LYS A 38 -11.09 15.17 11.79
CA LYS A 38 -12.46 14.88 11.28
C LYS A 38 -13.60 15.58 12.04
N THR A 39 -13.33 16.14 13.21
CA THR A 39 -14.30 16.89 14.03
C THR A 39 -14.24 18.39 13.79
N ASP A 40 -13.18 18.90 13.14
CA ASP A 40 -13.01 20.31 12.82
C ASP A 40 -13.69 20.65 11.49
N ASN A 41 -14.98 21.00 11.57
CA ASN A 41 -15.85 21.24 10.42
C ASN A 41 -15.85 22.71 9.94
N ARG A 42 -14.90 23.54 10.39
CA ARG A 42 -14.81 24.94 9.94
C ARG A 42 -14.56 25.02 8.44
N ILE A 43 -15.21 25.95 7.75
CA ILE A 43 -15.20 26.03 6.28
C ILE A 43 -13.78 26.22 5.75
N GLU A 44 -12.96 27.00 6.44
CA GLU A 44 -11.55 27.23 6.10
C GLU A 44 -10.69 25.95 6.18
N ASN A 45 -11.10 24.96 6.98
CA ASN A 45 -10.43 23.66 7.13
C ASN A 45 -10.88 22.63 6.08
N LEU A 46 -11.92 22.91 5.30
CA LEU A 46 -12.45 21.99 4.30
C LEU A 46 -11.98 22.38 2.90
N GLU A 47 -11.81 21.39 2.02
CA GLU A 47 -11.51 21.61 0.60
C GLU A 47 -12.04 20.47 -0.28
N TRP A 48 -12.37 20.79 -1.53
CA TRP A 48 -12.63 19.78 -2.55
C TRP A 48 -11.31 19.19 -3.05
N CYS A 49 -11.26 17.86 -3.17
CA CYS A 49 -10.13 17.09 -3.67
C CYS A 49 -10.59 15.86 -4.46
N THR A 50 -9.67 15.27 -5.20
CA THR A 50 -9.79 13.89 -5.71
C THR A 50 -9.36 12.89 -4.64
N HIS A 51 -9.70 11.62 -4.83
CA HIS A 51 -9.22 10.55 -3.96
C HIS A 51 -7.68 10.45 -3.95
N SER A 52 -7.03 10.69 -5.09
CA SER A 52 -5.57 10.65 -5.22
C SER A 52 -4.92 11.78 -4.42
N GLU A 53 -5.42 13.01 -4.57
CA GLU A 53 -4.94 14.17 -3.81
C GLU A 53 -5.14 13.97 -2.31
N ASN A 54 -6.28 13.45 -1.87
CA ASN A 54 -6.53 13.17 -0.45
C ASN A 54 -5.56 12.12 0.12
N ASN A 55 -5.31 11.05 -0.65
CA ASN A 55 -4.34 10.03 -0.26
C ASN A 55 -2.93 10.58 -0.20
N GLN A 56 -2.54 11.40 -1.19
CA GLN A 56 -1.23 12.05 -1.23
C GLN A 56 -1.06 12.99 -0.03
N HIS A 57 -2.05 13.85 0.24
CA HIS A 57 -2.09 14.71 1.42
C HIS A 57 -1.91 13.91 2.71
N ALA A 58 -2.59 12.77 2.85
CA ALA A 58 -2.44 11.92 4.02
C ALA A 58 -1.04 11.29 4.14
N GLN A 59 -0.36 11.01 3.03
CA GLN A 59 1.03 10.55 3.03
C GLN A 59 1.98 11.70 3.43
N ASP A 60 1.84 12.85 2.79
CA ASP A 60 2.69 14.03 2.99
C ASP A 60 2.62 14.56 4.42
N THR A 61 1.43 14.50 5.02
CA THR A 61 1.17 14.95 6.40
C THR A 61 1.34 13.84 7.46
N GLY A 62 1.70 12.63 7.06
CA GLY A 62 1.85 11.48 7.98
C GLY A 62 0.55 11.00 8.62
N LEU A 63 -0.62 11.42 8.11
CA LEU A 63 -1.93 10.94 8.55
C LEU A 63 -2.20 9.50 8.08
N SER A 64 -1.46 9.02 7.08
CA SER A 64 -1.53 7.63 6.60
C SER A 64 -0.87 6.69 7.62
N LYS A 65 -1.65 6.13 8.54
CA LYS A 65 -1.20 5.00 9.34
C LYS A 65 -1.33 3.73 8.52
N ALA A 66 -0.23 3.25 7.95
CA ALA A 66 -0.18 1.92 7.35
C ALA A 66 -0.49 0.87 8.42
N ARG A 67 -1.73 0.38 8.46
CA ARG A 67 -2.14 -0.71 9.34
C ARG A 67 -1.77 -2.05 8.71
N TYR A 68 -0.48 -2.34 8.59
CA TYR A 68 -0.06 -3.70 8.31
C TYR A 68 -0.29 -4.57 9.55
N SER A 69 -0.94 -5.72 9.37
CA SER A 69 -0.94 -6.78 10.38
C SER A 69 0.49 -7.21 10.71
N GLU A 70 0.72 -7.75 11.90
CA GLU A 70 2.05 -8.28 12.25
C GLU A 70 2.53 -9.34 11.26
N ARG A 71 1.61 -10.16 10.74
CA ARG A 71 1.89 -11.12 9.67
C ARG A 71 2.44 -10.44 8.41
N GLN A 72 1.87 -9.31 8.01
CA GLN A 72 2.35 -8.54 6.84
C GLN A 72 3.72 -7.90 7.10
N LYS A 73 3.95 -7.38 8.32
CA LYS A 73 5.27 -6.84 8.71
C LYS A 73 6.35 -7.93 8.73
N GLU A 74 6.03 -9.12 9.24
CA GLU A 74 6.96 -10.24 9.29
C GLU A 74 7.31 -10.77 7.89
N ALA A 75 6.33 -10.87 7.00
CA ALA A 75 6.57 -11.22 5.60
C ALA A 75 7.53 -10.23 4.93
N ALA A 76 7.33 -8.92 5.10
CA ALA A 76 8.22 -7.88 4.56
C ALA A 76 9.65 -7.99 5.12
N ARG A 77 9.80 -8.23 6.43
CA ARG A 77 11.11 -8.46 7.09
C ARG A 77 11.83 -9.69 6.52
N ARG A 78 11.12 -10.81 6.35
CA ARG A 78 11.67 -12.04 5.76
C ARG A 78 12.14 -11.81 4.32
N THR A 79 11.33 -11.15 3.50
CA THR A 79 11.70 -10.80 2.12
C THR A 79 12.95 -9.92 2.08
N ASN A 80 13.03 -8.88 2.92
CA ASN A 80 14.22 -8.02 2.99
C ASN A 80 15.48 -8.79 3.42
N ARG A 81 15.37 -9.72 4.38
CA ARG A 81 16.50 -10.56 4.81
C ARG A 81 17.03 -11.45 3.67
N SER A 82 16.15 -12.12 2.93
CA SER A 82 16.56 -12.95 1.79
C SER A 82 17.18 -12.13 0.66
N ARG A 83 16.70 -10.90 0.43
CA ARG A 83 17.30 -9.96 -0.54
C ARG A 83 18.72 -9.53 -0.17
N ALA A 84 18.98 -9.29 1.11
CA ALA A 84 20.33 -8.93 1.59
C ALA A 84 21.32 -10.09 1.44
N PHE A 85 20.85 -11.34 1.52
CA PHE A 85 21.68 -12.52 1.38
C PHE A 85 21.94 -12.91 -0.09
N LEU A 86 20.93 -12.77 -0.96
CA LEU A 86 21.02 -13.07 -2.39
C LEU A 86 21.57 -11.86 -3.17
N THR A 87 22.84 -11.57 -2.96
CA THR A 87 23.60 -10.52 -3.66
C THR A 87 24.23 -11.04 -4.95
N GLY A 88 24.65 -10.14 -5.85
CA GLY A 88 25.11 -10.50 -7.20
C GLY A 88 26.29 -11.48 -7.25
N SER A 89 27.29 -11.36 -6.36
CA SER A 89 28.43 -12.30 -6.33
C SER A 89 28.01 -13.71 -5.90
N PHE A 90 27.13 -13.81 -4.90
CA PHE A 90 26.63 -15.08 -4.41
C PHE A 90 25.63 -15.72 -5.38
N LEU A 91 24.76 -14.93 -6.02
CA LEU A 91 23.84 -15.40 -7.06
C LEU A 91 24.59 -15.95 -8.28
N ARG A 92 25.68 -15.31 -8.72
CA ARG A 92 26.53 -15.85 -9.79
C ARG A 92 27.11 -17.22 -9.46
N LEU A 93 27.49 -17.44 -8.19
CA LEU A 93 27.96 -18.75 -7.74
C LEU A 93 26.84 -19.80 -7.76
N LEU A 94 25.64 -19.44 -7.31
CA LEU A 94 24.46 -20.32 -7.36
C LEU A 94 24.05 -20.66 -8.80
N ALA A 95 24.18 -19.72 -9.73
CA ALA A 95 23.90 -19.95 -11.16
C ALA A 95 24.84 -21.01 -11.73
N ARG A 96 26.15 -20.93 -11.45
CA ARG A 96 27.13 -21.96 -11.85
C ARG A 96 26.77 -23.34 -11.31
N PHE A 97 26.36 -23.43 -10.05
CA PHE A 97 25.93 -24.72 -9.49
C PHE A 97 24.70 -25.27 -10.20
N HIS A 98 23.76 -24.39 -10.56
CA HIS A 98 22.58 -24.79 -11.33
C HIS A 98 22.94 -25.29 -12.74
N ASP A 99 23.87 -24.63 -13.42
CA ASP A 99 24.38 -25.07 -14.73
C ASP A 99 25.05 -26.45 -14.67
N LEU A 100 25.65 -26.79 -13.52
CA LEU A 100 26.20 -28.12 -13.23
C LEU A 100 25.13 -29.16 -12.86
N GLY A 101 23.84 -28.82 -12.97
CA GLY A 101 22.71 -29.73 -12.76
C GLY A 101 22.16 -29.76 -11.33
N LEU A 102 22.58 -28.86 -10.43
CA LEU A 102 21.97 -28.75 -9.11
C LEU A 102 20.64 -28.00 -9.18
N SER A 103 19.55 -28.65 -8.77
CA SER A 103 18.26 -27.99 -8.69
C SER A 103 18.23 -26.89 -7.62
N TYR A 104 17.44 -25.84 -7.84
CA TYR A 104 17.20 -24.79 -6.84
C TYR A 104 16.63 -25.34 -5.52
N ALA A 105 15.90 -26.45 -5.57
CA ALA A 105 15.43 -27.13 -4.37
C ALA A 105 16.58 -27.71 -3.54
N LYS A 106 17.64 -28.23 -4.18
CA LYS A 106 18.83 -28.73 -3.50
C LYS A 106 19.68 -27.60 -2.95
N LEU A 107 19.80 -26.50 -3.69
CA LEU A 107 20.50 -25.28 -3.23
C LEU A 107 19.79 -24.66 -2.01
N ALA A 108 18.46 -24.55 -2.04
CA ALA A 108 17.68 -23.95 -0.96
C ALA A 108 17.81 -24.67 0.40
N LYS A 109 18.18 -25.97 0.42
CA LYS A 109 18.38 -26.71 1.69
C LYS A 109 19.52 -26.14 2.53
N SER A 110 20.50 -25.51 1.90
CA SER A 110 21.67 -24.95 2.56
C SER A 110 21.59 -23.42 2.73
N LEU A 111 20.47 -22.79 2.35
CA LEU A 111 20.33 -21.33 2.32
C LEU A 111 19.11 -20.86 3.12
N PRO A 112 19.16 -19.66 3.71
CA PRO A 112 18.03 -19.04 4.40
C PRO A 112 16.99 -18.44 3.43
N CYS A 113 16.68 -19.14 2.33
CA CYS A 113 15.70 -18.73 1.33
C CYS A 113 15.10 -19.95 0.60
N SER A 114 13.86 -19.83 0.14
CA SER A 114 13.21 -20.87 -0.65
C SER A 114 13.75 -20.93 -2.08
N ALA A 115 13.56 -22.06 -2.76
CA ALA A 115 13.90 -22.22 -4.18
C ALA A 115 13.22 -21.14 -5.06
N ALA A 116 11.97 -20.78 -4.75
CA ALA A 116 11.26 -19.69 -5.41
C ALA A 116 11.91 -18.32 -5.15
N GLY A 117 12.49 -18.11 -3.97
CA GLY A 117 13.26 -16.91 -3.65
C GLY A 117 14.54 -16.80 -4.47
N ILE A 118 15.26 -17.92 -4.65
CA ILE A 118 16.45 -18.00 -5.52
C ILE A 118 16.06 -17.69 -6.97
N HIS A 119 15.03 -18.35 -7.51
CA HIS A 119 14.57 -18.14 -8.88
C HIS A 119 14.19 -16.67 -9.16
N LYS A 120 13.41 -16.06 -8.28
CA LYS A 120 13.04 -14.64 -8.40
C LYS A 120 14.25 -13.71 -8.34
N ALA A 121 15.26 -14.05 -7.54
CA ALA A 121 16.49 -13.29 -7.46
C ALA A 121 17.33 -13.43 -8.76
N MET A 122 17.41 -14.63 -9.34
CA MET A 122 18.10 -14.86 -10.62
C MET A 122 17.46 -14.07 -11.76
N GLN A 123 16.13 -14.09 -11.89
CA GLN A 123 15.40 -13.31 -12.90
C GLN A 123 15.62 -11.80 -12.74
N ARG A 124 15.63 -11.32 -11.50
CA ARG A 124 15.86 -9.89 -11.21
C ARG A 124 17.26 -9.44 -11.62
N GLU A 125 18.28 -10.27 -11.44
CA GLU A 125 19.66 -9.97 -11.81
C GLU A 125 20.01 -10.38 -13.25
N GLY A 126 19.05 -10.88 -14.03
CA GLY A 126 19.24 -11.27 -15.43
C GLY A 126 20.17 -12.47 -15.64
N LEU A 127 20.23 -13.40 -14.67
CA LEU A 127 21.08 -14.59 -14.73
C LEU A 127 20.37 -15.80 -15.36
N ILE A 128 19.04 -15.74 -15.49
CA ILE A 128 18.16 -16.70 -16.18
C ILE A 128 16.97 -15.98 -16.81
#